data_AF-X1VIU8-F1
#
_entry.id   AF-X1VIU8-F1
#
_cell.length_a   1.000
_cell.length_b   1.000
_cell.length_c   1.000
_cell.angle_alpha   90.00
_cell.angle_beta   90.00
_cell.angle_gamma   90.00
#
_symmetry.space_group_name_H-M   'P 1'
#
loop_
_entity.id
_entity.type
_entity.pdbx_description
1 polymer ?
#
loop_
_entity_poly.entity_id
_entity_poly.type
_entity_poly.pdbx_seq_one_letter_code
_entity_poly.pdbx_strand_id
1 'polypeptide(L)'
;MARRKRKTEIQDAFDAIASFRDLAMDTFEKLTGRTIAAWLREFQQQPRELLGGEQATPQQEPAMPLADAYAILGLPPTATLEE
;
A
#
# COMPACT_ATOMS: atom_id res chain seq x y z
N MET A 1 22.68 7.42 42.21
CA MET A 1 22.64 8.38 41.08
C MET A 1 22.29 7.76 39.72
N ALA A 2 22.51 6.46 39.49
CA ALA A 2 22.24 5.81 38.19
C ALA A 2 20.78 5.85 37.71
N ARG A 3 19.81 5.85 38.63
CA ARG A 3 18.37 5.86 38.31
C ARG A 3 17.87 7.19 37.72
N ARG A 4 18.56 8.31 38.02
CA ARG A 4 18.25 9.64 37.44
C ARG A 4 18.78 9.77 36.02
N LYS A 5 20.00 9.27 35.74
CA LYS A 5 20.59 9.28 34.39
C LYS A 5 19.72 8.56 33.35
N ARG A 6 19.23 7.36 33.68
CA ARG A 6 18.30 6.62 32.81
C ARG A 6 17.00 7.37 32.52
N LYS A 7 16.49 8.17 33.47
CA LYS A 7 15.27 8.95 33.26
C LYS A 7 15.48 10.09 32.27
N THR A 8 16.64 10.75 32.33
CA THR A 8 17.04 11.81 31.39
C THR A 8 17.25 11.23 29.99
N GLU A 9 17.96 10.11 29.86
CA GLU A 9 18.17 9.44 28.56
C GLU A 9 16.85 9.01 27.89
N ILE A 10 15.87 8.54 28.67
CA ILE A 10 14.55 8.20 28.15
C ILE A 10 13.80 9.46 27.66
N GLN A 11 13.91 10.57 28.39
CA GLN A 11 13.31 11.85 27.98
C GLN A 11 13.95 12.37 26.68
N ASP A 12 15.29 12.36 26.62
CA ASP A 12 16.03 12.79 25.42
C ASP A 12 15.65 11.93 24.19
N ALA A 13 15.44 10.63 24.39
CA ALA A 13 14.97 9.75 23.31
C ALA A 13 13.54 10.09 22.85
N PHE A 14 12.62 10.39 23.77
CA PHE A 14 11.26 10.83 23.42
C PHE A 14 11.26 12.19 22.71
N ASP A 15 12.12 13.12 23.13
CA ASP A 15 12.28 14.43 22.48
C ASP A 15 12.85 14.29 21.05
N ALA A 16 13.80 13.37 20.85
CA ALA A 16 14.33 13.05 19.52
C ALA A 16 13.24 12.43 18.62
N ILE A 17 12.41 11.54 19.15
CA ILE A 17 11.28 10.94 18.42
C ILE A 17 10.24 12.01 18.07
N ALA A 18 9.92 12.93 18.99
CA ALA A 18 9.00 14.03 18.72
C ALA A 18 9.53 14.95 17.61
N SER A 19 10.81 15.30 17.67
CA SER A 19 11.48 16.11 16.64
C SER A 19 11.45 15.42 15.27
N PHE A 20 11.70 14.11 15.22
CA PHE A 20 11.62 13.33 13.98
C PHE A 20 10.19 13.29 13.43
N ARG A 21 9.19 13.05 14.28
CA ARG A 21 7.77 13.08 13.89
C ARG A 21 7.41 14.41 13.24
N ASP A 22 7.82 15.52 13.85
CA ASP A 22 7.48 16.85 13.36
C ASP A 22 8.16 17.14 12.01
N LEU A 23 9.42 16.73 11.83
CA LEU A 23 10.12 16.79 10.54
C LEU A 23 9.40 15.96 9.46
N ALA A 24 8.98 14.74 9.80
CA ALA A 24 8.28 13.87 8.86
C ALA A 24 6.91 14.46 8.44
N MET A 25 6.18 15.05 9.38
CA MET A 25 4.90 15.72 9.11
C MET A 25 5.08 16.93 8.20
N ASP A 26 6.03 17.81 8.51
CA ASP A 26 6.33 19.00 7.71
C ASP A 26 6.82 18.64 6.29
N THR A 27 7.70 17.64 6.18
CA THR A 27 8.20 17.18 4.88
C THR A 27 7.08 16.58 4.03
N PHE A 28 6.22 15.75 4.63
CA PHE A 28 5.08 15.18 3.93
C PHE A 28 4.14 16.26 3.41
N GLU A 29 3.81 17.25 4.23
CA GLU A 29 2.93 18.35 3.85
C GLU A 29 3.54 19.21 2.74
N LYS A 30 4.86 19.48 2.80
CA LYS A 30 5.58 20.19 1.74
C LYS A 30 5.59 19.43 0.41
N LEU A 31 5.73 18.11 0.44
CA LEU A 31 5.79 17.28 -0.78
C LEU A 31 4.41 17.03 -1.39
N THR A 32 3.38 16.83 -0.56
CA THR A 32 2.06 16.40 -1.01
C THR A 32 1.03 17.53 -1.04
N GLY A 33 1.32 18.66 -0.38
CA GLY A 33 0.37 19.76 -0.18
C GLY A 33 -0.82 19.40 0.71
N ARG A 34 -0.79 18.25 1.39
CA ARG A 34 -1.86 17.74 2.26
C ARG A 34 -1.29 17.32 3.60
N THR A 35 -2.09 17.45 4.66
CA THR A 35 -1.70 16.94 5.98
C THR A 35 -1.79 15.41 6.01
N ILE A 36 -0.91 14.75 6.79
CA ILE A 36 -0.97 13.29 6.99
C ILE A 36 -2.34 12.86 7.54
N ALA A 37 -2.96 13.67 8.41
CA ALA A 37 -4.28 13.36 8.96
C ALA A 37 -5.39 13.39 7.89
N ALA A 38 -5.35 14.34 6.95
CA ALA A 38 -6.28 14.39 5.83
C ALA A 38 -6.07 13.21 4.88
N TRP A 39 -4.81 12.92 4.53
CA TRP A 39 -4.45 11.77 3.70
C TRP A 39 -4.87 10.44 4.34
N LEU A 40 -4.62 10.25 5.64
CA LEU A 40 -4.98 9.02 6.35
C LEU A 40 -6.50 8.86 6.47
N ARG A 41 -7.25 9.95 6.63
CA ARG A 41 -8.72 9.89 6.53
C ARG A 41 -9.14 9.43 5.15
N GLU A 42 -8.60 10.00 4.08
CA GLU A 42 -8.91 9.56 2.71
C GLU A 42 -8.53 8.09 2.47
N PHE A 43 -7.40 7.62 3.02
CA PHE A 43 -6.98 6.21 2.92
C PHE A 43 -7.84 5.26 3.76
N GLN A 44 -8.30 5.67 4.93
CA GLN A 44 -9.26 4.89 5.73
C GLN A 44 -10.69 4.96 5.19
N GLN A 45 -11.02 6.01 4.44
CA GLN A 45 -12.24 6.13 3.65
C GLN A 45 -12.12 5.44 2.29
N GLN A 46 -10.93 4.97 1.89
CA GLN A 46 -10.81 4.05 0.76
C GLN A 46 -11.66 2.84 1.14
N PRO A 47 -12.81 2.66 0.48
CA PRO A 47 -13.73 1.64 0.90
C PRO A 47 -13.01 0.31 0.69
N ARG A 48 -13.20 -0.58 1.64
CA ARG A 48 -13.85 -1.89 1.49
C ARG A 48 -14.42 -2.28 0.10
N GLU A 49 -13.87 -1.86 -1.03
CA GLU A 49 -14.10 -2.43 -2.37
C GLU A 49 -13.50 -3.83 -2.49
N LEU A 50 -12.83 -4.31 -1.43
CA LEU A 50 -12.45 -5.71 -1.28
C LEU A 50 -13.41 -6.52 -0.38
N LEU A 51 -14.47 -5.94 0.20
CA LEU A 51 -15.47 -6.71 0.99
C LEU A 51 -16.92 -6.28 0.68
N GLY A 52 -17.24 -6.18 -0.60
CA GLY A 52 -18.59 -6.29 -1.13
C GLY A 52 -18.58 -7.39 -2.19
N GLY A 53 -19.21 -8.52 -1.90
CA GLY A 53 -19.61 -9.45 -2.95
C GLY A 53 -20.50 -8.74 -3.98
N GLU A 54 -20.47 -9.26 -5.21
CA GLU A 54 -21.06 -8.74 -6.46
C GLU A 54 -20.33 -7.52 -7.06
N GLN A 55 -19.52 -7.64 -8.12
CA GLN A 55 -19.31 -8.69 -9.10
C GLN A 55 -17.82 -8.71 -9.45
N ALA A 56 -17.15 -9.84 -9.22
CA ALA A 56 -16.20 -10.26 -10.23
C ALA A 56 -17.01 -10.23 -11.54
N THR A 57 -16.58 -9.37 -12.47
CA THR A 57 -16.99 -9.32 -13.88
C THR A 57 -17.77 -10.57 -14.27
N PRO A 58 -18.99 -10.48 -14.86
CA PRO A 58 -19.60 -11.68 -15.44
C PRO A 58 -18.49 -12.30 -16.22
N GLN A 59 -18.13 -13.53 -15.82
CA GLN A 59 -17.06 -14.34 -16.38
C GLN A 59 -17.00 -13.93 -17.83
N GLN A 60 -16.05 -13.05 -18.19
CA GLN A 60 -15.89 -12.72 -19.58
C GLN A 60 -15.36 -14.05 -20.04
N GLU A 61 -16.26 -14.90 -20.54
CA GLU A 61 -15.92 -15.92 -21.52
C GLU A 61 -14.90 -15.19 -22.37
N PRO A 62 -13.65 -15.66 -22.33
CA PRO A 62 -12.58 -14.91 -22.95
C PRO A 62 -13.10 -14.58 -24.35
N ALA A 63 -13.14 -13.28 -24.69
CA ALA A 63 -13.83 -12.80 -25.90
C ALA A 63 -13.35 -13.54 -27.15
N MET A 64 -12.21 -14.21 -27.00
CA MET A 64 -11.59 -15.17 -27.88
C MET A 64 -11.36 -16.51 -27.15
N PRO A 65 -11.69 -17.65 -27.77
CA PRO A 65 -11.33 -18.98 -27.27
C PRO A 65 -9.84 -19.08 -26.90
N LEU A 66 -9.52 -19.78 -25.80
CA LEU A 66 -8.13 -19.95 -25.36
C LEU A 66 -7.21 -20.51 -26.46
N ALA A 67 -7.72 -21.41 -27.31
CA ALA A 67 -6.97 -21.95 -28.44
C ALA A 67 -6.50 -20.87 -29.42
N ASP A 68 -7.33 -19.85 -29.66
CA ASP A 68 -7.01 -18.75 -30.56
C ASP A 68 -5.98 -17.81 -29.92
N ALA A 69 -6.03 -17.64 -28.60
CA ALA A 69 -5.02 -16.90 -27.85
C ALA A 69 -3.64 -17.58 -27.93
N TYR A 70 -3.57 -18.91 -27.81
CA TYR A 70 -2.33 -19.67 -28.01
C TYR A 70 -1.81 -19.57 -29.44
N ALA A 71 -2.70 -19.63 -30.44
CA ALA A 71 -2.32 -19.50 -31.85
C ALA A 71 -1.70 -18.13 -32.19
N ILE A 72 -2.23 -17.03 -31.62
CA ILE A 72 -1.65 -15.68 -31.79
C ILE A 72 -0.25 -15.59 -31.17
N LEU A 73 -0.05 -16.26 -30.03
CA LEU A 73 1.25 -16.32 -29.37
C LEU A 73 2.21 -17.33 -30.01
N GLY A 74 1.77 -18.08 -31.04
CA GLY A 74 2.55 -19.14 -31.67
C GLY A 74 2.82 -20.33 -30.75
N LEU A 75 2.01 -20.49 -29.70
CA LEU A 75 2.18 -21.50 -28.66
C LEU A 75 1.28 -22.71 -28.91
N PRO A 76 1.73 -23.92 -28.54
CA PRO A 76 0.85 -25.07 -28.49
C PRO A 76 -0.22 -24.86 -27.38
N PRO A 77 -1.43 -25.42 -27.53
CA PRO A 77 -2.51 -25.30 -26.54
C PRO A 77 -2.22 -25.97 -25.20
N THR A 78 -1.09 -26.69 -25.10
CA THR A 78 -0.57 -27.30 -23.86
C THR A 78 0.57 -26.50 -23.24
N ALA A 79 0.92 -25.33 -23.79
CA ALA A 79 2.00 -24.51 -23.26
C ALA A 79 1.68 -24.10 -21.82
N THR A 80 2.58 -24.45 -20.91
CA THR A 80 2.53 -23.99 -19.52
C THR A 80 3.55 -22.87 -19.32
N LEU A 81 3.35 -22.06 -18.28
CA LEU A 81 4.23 -20.91 -17.98
C LEU A 81 5.69 -21.33 -17.66
N GLU A 82 5.94 -22.62 -17.43
CA GLU A 82 7.24 -23.15 -17.01
C GLU A 82 8.10 -23.73 -18.16
N GLU A 83 7.68 -23.63 -19.43
CA GLU A 83 8.47 -24.06 -20.60
C GLU A 83 8.89 -22.90 -21.52
#